data_AF-A0A192TKR8-F1
#
_entry.id   AF-A0A192TKR8-F1
#
_cell.length_a   1.000
_cell.length_b   1.000
_cell.length_c   1.000
_cell.angle_alpha   90.00
_cell.angle_beta   90.00
_cell.angle_gamma   90.00
#
_symmetry.space_group_name_H-M   'P 1'
#
loop_
_entity.id
_entity.type
_entity.pdbx_description
1 polymer ?
#
loop_
_entity_poly.entity_id
_entity_poly.type
_entity_poly.pdbx_seq_one_letter_code
_entity_poly.pdbx_strand_id
1 'polypeptide(L)'
;MRDDIVVFLGPTLPERQARTYLDAIYHPPVGCADVVRAVAEYAPAAIVLIDGVFGELPAVRHQEILWAIARGVRIYGAASIGALRAAELAPQGMIGHGLIYRWYRRHPLADDADVTVPMAPAALGSRALGDALIDIRLTLKKAERAGVIERRLRCDLETLASGLHFSERSFSRLLLAAAENKPGPAGQIQALKAWVKTSATSRKREDAVNLLTYLAGQKIKIPKKGPPLAFELTESFSNDMEYYNMIDSLLSKGT
;
A
#
# COMPACT_ATOMS: atom_id res chain seq x y z
N MET A 1 -1.49 -24.31 1.87
CA MET A 1 -0.85 -23.27 1.05
C MET A 1 -1.60 -23.11 -0.26
N ARG A 2 -2.08 -21.89 -0.53
CA ARG A 2 -2.70 -21.48 -1.79
C ARG A 2 -1.60 -21.01 -2.74
N ASP A 3 -1.34 -21.78 -3.77
CA ASP A 3 -0.44 -21.46 -4.87
C ASP A 3 -1.09 -20.53 -5.92
N ASP A 4 -2.42 -20.39 -5.88
CA ASP A 4 -3.20 -19.58 -6.81
C ASP A 4 -3.23 -18.08 -6.47
N ILE A 5 -2.63 -17.66 -5.34
CA ILE A 5 -2.59 -16.27 -4.89
C ILE A 5 -1.15 -15.86 -4.58
N VAL A 6 -0.72 -14.75 -5.18
CA VAL A 6 0.54 -14.06 -4.85
C VAL A 6 0.26 -12.76 -4.14
N VAL A 7 0.95 -12.48 -3.04
CA VAL A 7 0.78 -11.28 -2.21
C VAL A 7 2.09 -10.53 -2.10
N PHE A 8 2.09 -9.25 -2.48
CA PHE A 8 3.22 -8.33 -2.29
C PHE A 8 3.00 -7.49 -1.03
N LEU A 9 3.88 -7.64 -0.04
CA LEU A 9 3.68 -7.13 1.30
C LEU A 9 4.98 -6.70 2.00
N GLY A 10 4.88 -5.62 2.79
CA GLY A 10 5.95 -5.05 3.61
C GLY A 10 6.12 -3.58 3.23
N PRO A 11 6.04 -2.60 4.15
CA PRO A 11 6.17 -2.72 5.60
C PRO A 11 4.87 -2.91 6.39
N THR A 12 3.70 -2.87 5.75
CA THR A 12 2.42 -2.68 6.44
C THR A 12 2.09 -3.79 7.44
N LEU A 13 2.46 -5.03 7.13
CA LEU A 13 2.26 -6.19 7.99
C LEU A 13 3.42 -7.16 7.78
N PRO A 14 4.03 -7.73 8.84
CA PRO A 14 5.04 -8.77 8.66
C PRO A 14 4.46 -10.04 8.05
N GLU A 15 5.18 -10.66 7.13
CA GLU A 15 4.75 -11.89 6.44
C GLU A 15 4.29 -12.98 7.42
N ARG A 16 5.05 -13.21 8.50
CA ARG A 16 4.71 -14.20 9.53
C ARG A 16 3.30 -14.01 10.11
N GLN A 17 2.87 -12.76 10.27
CA GLN A 17 1.52 -12.43 10.74
C GLN A 17 0.51 -12.53 9.60
N ALA A 18 0.87 -12.10 8.40
CA ALA A 18 0.00 -12.19 7.22
C ALA A 18 -0.43 -13.63 6.91
N ARG A 19 0.49 -14.58 7.03
CA ARG A 19 0.23 -16.03 6.84
C ARG A 19 -0.82 -16.60 7.79
N THR A 20 -1.07 -15.96 8.94
CA THR A 20 -2.14 -16.38 9.86
C THR A 20 -3.53 -16.02 9.36
N TYR A 21 -3.64 -15.04 8.45
CA TYR A 21 -4.90 -14.61 7.84
C TYR A 21 -5.12 -15.25 6.47
N LEU A 22 -4.06 -15.47 5.70
CA LEU A 22 -4.10 -16.12 4.39
C LEU A 22 -2.80 -16.90 4.13
N ASP A 23 -2.90 -18.22 3.96
CA ASP A 23 -1.74 -19.04 3.62
C ASP A 23 -1.52 -19.06 2.09
N ALA A 24 -0.73 -18.11 1.58
CA ALA A 24 -0.46 -17.86 0.16
C ALA A 24 1.05 -17.70 -0.15
N ILE A 25 1.38 -17.43 -1.42
CA ILE A 25 2.73 -17.06 -1.85
C ILE A 25 2.96 -15.58 -1.49
N TYR A 26 4.01 -15.30 -0.72
CA TYR A 26 4.35 -13.94 -0.29
C TYR A 26 5.66 -13.49 -0.91
N HIS A 27 5.66 -12.27 -1.42
CA HIS A 27 6.82 -11.56 -1.92
C HIS A 27 7.00 -10.24 -1.17
N PRO A 28 8.23 -9.66 -1.20
CA PRO A 28 8.49 -8.30 -0.72
C PRO A 28 7.55 -7.26 -1.35
N PRO A 29 7.52 -6.00 -0.87
CA PRO A 29 6.80 -4.92 -1.54
C PRO A 29 7.03 -4.88 -3.06
N VAL A 30 5.96 -4.72 -3.82
CA VAL A 30 5.97 -4.74 -5.29
C VAL A 30 6.78 -3.58 -5.87
N GLY A 31 7.68 -3.88 -6.81
CA GLY A 31 8.36 -2.91 -7.67
C GLY A 31 8.03 -3.10 -9.14
N CYS A 32 8.76 -2.37 -9.98
CA CYS A 32 8.68 -2.52 -11.43
C CYS A 32 9.09 -3.94 -11.84
N ALA A 33 8.35 -4.49 -12.80
CA ALA A 33 8.47 -5.83 -13.37
C ALA A 33 8.04 -7.00 -12.46
N ASP A 34 7.78 -6.76 -11.17
CA ASP A 34 7.44 -7.82 -10.22
C ASP A 34 6.08 -8.47 -10.49
N VAL A 35 5.10 -7.69 -10.97
CA VAL A 35 3.78 -8.25 -11.34
C VAL A 35 3.92 -9.17 -12.55
N VAL A 36 4.70 -8.76 -13.55
CA VAL A 36 4.97 -9.58 -14.74
C VAL A 36 5.69 -10.87 -14.34
N ARG A 37 6.70 -10.76 -13.46
CA ARG A 37 7.46 -11.89 -12.93
C ARG A 37 6.56 -12.88 -12.20
N ALA A 38 5.69 -12.41 -11.32
CA ALA A 38 4.76 -13.27 -10.60
C ALA A 38 3.78 -14.00 -11.54
N VAL A 39 3.30 -13.34 -12.60
CA VAL A 39 2.44 -14.00 -13.59
C VAL A 39 3.19 -15.08 -14.36
N ALA A 40 4.42 -14.78 -14.79
CA ALA A 40 5.24 -15.73 -15.55
C ALA A 40 5.65 -16.96 -14.73
N GLU A 41 5.97 -16.76 -13.44
CA GLU A 41 6.48 -17.82 -12.57
C GLU A 41 5.36 -18.69 -12.00
N TYR A 42 4.23 -18.10 -11.59
CA TYR A 42 3.20 -18.82 -10.82
C TYR A 42 1.88 -19.02 -11.57
N ALA A 43 1.65 -18.33 -12.70
CA ALA A 43 0.35 -18.29 -13.38
C ALA A 43 -0.85 -18.14 -12.40
N PRO A 44 -0.83 -17.16 -11.47
CA PRO A 44 -1.75 -17.12 -10.35
C PRO A 44 -3.16 -16.72 -10.79
N ALA A 45 -4.18 -17.20 -10.06
CA ALA A 45 -5.55 -16.75 -10.26
C ALA A 45 -5.78 -15.33 -9.73
N ALA A 46 -4.99 -14.90 -8.74
CA ALA A 46 -5.00 -13.54 -8.24
C ALA A 46 -3.64 -13.04 -7.75
N ILE A 47 -3.45 -11.73 -7.85
CA ILE A 47 -2.34 -11.01 -7.23
C ILE A 47 -2.91 -9.96 -6.28
N VAL A 48 -2.32 -9.85 -5.10
CA VAL A 48 -2.69 -8.90 -4.05
C VAL A 48 -1.53 -7.92 -3.86
N LEU A 49 -1.80 -6.65 -4.12
CA LEU A 49 -0.86 -5.57 -3.87
C LEU A 49 -1.24 -4.88 -2.55
N ILE A 50 -0.36 -4.96 -1.56
CA ILE A 50 -0.49 -4.19 -0.31
C ILE A 50 0.50 -3.04 -0.34
N ASP A 51 1.78 -3.37 -0.37
CA ASP A 51 2.88 -2.43 -0.33
C ASP A 51 3.73 -2.51 -1.61
N GLY A 52 4.46 -1.44 -1.87
CA GLY A 52 5.42 -1.39 -2.96
C GLY A 52 6.59 -0.48 -2.65
N VAL A 53 7.64 -0.63 -3.46
CA VAL A 53 8.86 0.17 -3.37
C VAL A 53 8.61 1.59 -3.88
N PHE A 54 9.28 2.55 -3.25
CA PHE A 54 9.20 3.96 -3.62
C PHE A 54 10.54 4.62 -3.32
N GLY A 55 11.01 5.50 -4.20
CA GLY A 55 12.28 6.22 -4.05
C GLY A 55 13.49 5.44 -4.59
N GLU A 56 13.94 4.40 -3.87
CA GLU A 56 15.17 3.66 -4.21
C GLU A 56 15.04 2.80 -5.47
N LEU A 57 13.85 2.28 -5.73
CA LEU A 57 13.52 1.48 -6.90
C LEU A 57 12.24 2.02 -7.55
N PRO A 58 12.10 1.88 -8.89
CA PRO A 58 10.87 2.25 -9.58
C PRO A 58 9.68 1.46 -9.03
N ALA A 59 8.61 2.18 -8.68
CA ALA A 59 7.37 1.58 -8.24
C ALA A 59 6.68 0.80 -9.37
N VAL A 60 5.78 -0.12 -8.98
CA VAL A 60 4.95 -0.87 -9.94
C VAL A 60 4.20 0.07 -10.89
N ARG A 61 4.26 -0.25 -12.18
CA ARG A 61 3.64 0.55 -13.25
C ARG A 61 2.20 0.11 -13.47
N HIS A 62 1.33 1.06 -13.82
CA HIS A 62 -0.05 0.76 -14.20
C HIS A 62 -0.12 -0.27 -15.34
N GLN A 63 0.82 -0.19 -16.29
CA GLN A 63 0.87 -1.07 -17.46
C GLN A 63 1.05 -2.54 -17.07
N GLU A 64 1.83 -2.85 -16.04
CA GLU A 64 1.97 -4.23 -15.55
C GLU A 64 0.65 -4.78 -15.00
N ILE A 65 -0.07 -3.95 -14.25
CA ILE A 65 -1.37 -4.31 -13.67
C ILE A 65 -2.41 -4.51 -14.77
N LEU A 66 -2.47 -3.59 -15.74
CA LEU A 66 -3.36 -3.70 -16.90
C LEU A 66 -3.06 -4.94 -17.75
N TRP A 67 -1.78 -5.24 -17.95
CA TRP A 67 -1.32 -6.43 -18.66
C TRP A 67 -1.75 -7.72 -17.94
N ALA A 68 -1.61 -7.78 -16.62
CA ALA A 68 -2.02 -8.94 -15.83
C ALA A 68 -3.55 -9.12 -15.84
N ILE A 69 -4.31 -8.02 -15.75
CA ILE A 69 -5.78 -8.04 -15.87
C ILE A 69 -6.21 -8.55 -17.24
N ALA A 70 -5.57 -8.10 -18.33
CA ALA A 70 -5.87 -8.55 -19.69
C ALA A 70 -5.62 -10.06 -19.89
N ARG A 71 -4.68 -10.64 -19.13
CA ARG A 71 -4.43 -12.09 -19.05
C ARG A 71 -5.41 -12.85 -18.15
N GLY A 72 -6.39 -12.17 -17.56
CA GLY A 72 -7.42 -12.78 -16.71
C GLY A 72 -7.04 -12.94 -15.25
N VAL A 73 -5.88 -12.41 -14.82
CA VAL A 73 -5.48 -12.42 -13.41
C VAL A 73 -6.31 -11.39 -12.65
N ARG A 74 -6.89 -11.77 -11.49
CA ARG A 74 -7.56 -10.79 -10.64
C ARG A 74 -6.55 -10.03 -9.80
N ILE A 75 -6.54 -8.71 -9.91
CA ILE A 75 -5.65 -7.87 -9.13
C ILE A 75 -6.45 -7.19 -8.01
N TYR A 76 -6.02 -7.40 -6.77
CA TYR A 76 -6.57 -6.75 -5.59
C TYR A 76 -5.58 -5.73 -5.03
N GLY A 77 -6.08 -4.64 -4.46
CA GLY A 77 -5.25 -3.60 -3.86
C GLY A 77 -5.79 -3.06 -2.53
N ALA A 78 -4.92 -2.90 -1.54
CA ALA A 78 -5.27 -2.31 -0.24
C ALA A 78 -4.10 -1.58 0.42
N ALA A 79 -4.41 -0.87 1.52
CA ALA A 79 -3.49 -0.27 2.51
C ALA A 79 -2.48 0.79 2.04
N SER A 80 -1.65 0.52 1.04
CA SER A 80 -0.57 1.42 0.62
C SER A 80 -0.67 1.70 -0.88
N ILE A 81 0.40 1.48 -1.64
CA ILE A 81 0.40 1.67 -3.10
C ILE A 81 -0.66 0.79 -3.78
N GLY A 82 -0.99 -0.36 -3.19
CA GLY A 82 -2.05 -1.22 -3.70
C GLY A 82 -3.42 -0.54 -3.67
N ALA A 83 -3.74 0.18 -2.59
CA ALA A 83 -4.99 0.94 -2.50
C ALA A 83 -5.05 2.10 -3.51
N LEU A 84 -3.92 2.78 -3.70
CA LEU A 84 -3.79 3.85 -4.70
C LEU A 84 -4.00 3.31 -6.11
N ARG A 85 -3.24 2.28 -6.52
CA ARG A 85 -3.36 1.66 -7.85
C ARG A 85 -4.76 1.10 -8.07
N ALA A 86 -5.39 0.51 -7.05
CA ALA A 86 -6.78 0.07 -7.15
C ALA A 86 -7.75 1.24 -7.37
N ALA A 87 -7.52 2.39 -6.75
CA ALA A 87 -8.37 3.56 -6.95
C ALA A 87 -8.29 4.08 -8.39
N GLU A 88 -7.08 4.12 -8.94
CA GLU A 88 -6.79 4.56 -10.31
C GLU A 88 -7.29 3.57 -11.37
N LEU A 89 -7.10 2.27 -11.13
CA LEU A 89 -7.36 1.20 -12.11
C LEU A 89 -8.68 0.45 -11.89
N ALA A 90 -9.53 0.92 -10.99
CA ALA A 90 -10.84 0.33 -10.76
C ALA A 90 -11.75 0.34 -12.01
N PRO A 91 -11.78 1.40 -12.86
CA PRO A 91 -12.51 1.33 -14.13
C PRO A 91 -12.05 0.22 -15.07
N GLN A 92 -10.78 -0.20 -14.96
CA GLN A 92 -10.16 -1.24 -15.77
C GLN A 92 -10.24 -2.63 -15.11
N GLY A 93 -10.83 -2.74 -13.92
CA GLY A 93 -11.14 -4.02 -13.26
C GLY A 93 -10.25 -4.39 -12.08
N MET A 94 -9.33 -3.51 -11.64
CA MET A 94 -8.61 -3.73 -10.38
C MET A 94 -9.57 -3.60 -9.18
N ILE A 95 -9.47 -4.49 -8.21
CA ILE A 95 -10.41 -4.60 -7.09
C ILE A 95 -9.78 -3.97 -5.84
N GLY A 96 -10.27 -2.80 -5.45
CA GLY A 96 -9.80 -2.13 -4.24
C GLY A 96 -10.53 -2.54 -2.97
N HIS A 97 -9.80 -2.57 -1.85
CA HIS A 97 -10.33 -2.94 -0.54
C HIS A 97 -9.88 -1.99 0.56
N GLY A 98 -10.75 -1.78 1.55
CA GLY A 98 -10.43 -1.01 2.76
C GLY A 98 -10.78 0.48 2.70
N LEU A 99 -10.49 1.18 3.79
CA LEU A 99 -10.75 2.61 3.93
C LEU A 99 -9.86 3.43 2.99
N ILE A 100 -8.58 3.09 2.89
CA ILE A 100 -7.58 3.87 2.16
C ILE A 100 -7.90 3.89 0.65
N TYR A 101 -8.26 2.74 0.08
CA TYR A 101 -8.75 2.65 -1.30
C TYR A 101 -9.98 3.56 -1.51
N ARG A 102 -10.98 3.45 -0.63
CA ARG A 102 -12.20 4.27 -0.71
C ARG A 102 -11.93 5.75 -0.53
N TRP A 103 -10.87 6.10 0.20
CA TRP A 103 -10.44 7.48 0.38
C TRP A 103 -9.83 8.02 -0.92
N TYR A 104 -8.86 7.32 -1.53
CA TYR A 104 -8.30 7.72 -2.83
C TYR A 104 -9.36 7.80 -3.94
N ARG A 105 -10.31 6.86 -3.97
CA ARG A 105 -11.46 6.91 -4.92
C ARG A 105 -12.31 8.17 -4.81
N ARG A 106 -12.33 8.83 -3.65
CA ARG A 106 -13.11 10.05 -3.38
C ARG A 106 -12.28 11.33 -3.49
N HIS A 107 -10.95 11.22 -3.48
CA HIS A 107 -10.04 12.36 -3.56
C HIS A 107 -9.10 12.15 -4.75
N PRO A 108 -9.60 12.36 -5.99
CA PRO A 108 -8.73 12.42 -7.15
C PRO A 108 -7.64 13.47 -6.90
N LEU A 109 -6.40 13.17 -7.31
CA LEU A 109 -5.21 14.02 -7.07
C LEU A 109 -4.70 14.05 -5.62
N ALA A 110 -5.18 13.17 -4.74
CA ALA A 110 -4.52 12.97 -3.46
C ALA A 110 -3.08 12.47 -3.67
N ASP A 111 -2.15 12.95 -2.85
CA ASP A 111 -0.73 12.66 -2.96
C ASP A 111 -0.43 11.19 -2.64
N ASP A 112 0.40 10.55 -3.48
CA ASP A 112 0.93 9.21 -3.26
C ASP A 112 1.71 9.13 -1.95
N ALA A 113 2.36 10.24 -1.56
CA ALA A 113 3.12 10.35 -0.32
C ALA A 113 2.26 10.16 0.94
N ASP A 114 0.92 10.22 0.85
CA ASP A 114 0.03 10.04 2.02
C ASP A 114 0.12 8.63 2.61
N VAL A 115 0.46 7.63 1.79
CA VAL A 115 0.65 6.23 2.21
C VAL A 115 2.11 5.78 2.23
N THR A 116 3.01 6.55 1.61
CA THR A 116 4.44 6.23 1.51
C THR A 116 5.14 6.36 2.85
N VAL A 117 6.01 5.39 3.15
CA VAL A 117 6.91 5.41 4.30
C VAL A 117 8.30 4.95 3.86
N PRO A 118 9.39 5.47 4.45
CA PRO A 118 10.69 4.85 4.30
C PRO A 118 10.65 3.45 4.93
N MET A 119 11.35 2.50 4.32
CA MET A 119 11.42 1.13 4.82
C MET A 119 12.84 0.59 4.72
N ALA A 120 13.16 -0.37 5.59
CA ALA A 120 14.41 -1.11 5.48
C ALA A 120 14.45 -1.93 4.18
N PRO A 121 15.64 -2.33 3.70
CA PRO A 121 15.75 -3.25 2.58
C PRO A 121 14.98 -4.56 2.79
N ALA A 122 14.58 -5.21 1.69
CA ALA A 122 13.83 -6.48 1.74
C ALA A 122 14.56 -7.58 2.53
N ALA A 123 15.90 -7.64 2.45
CA ALA A 123 16.73 -8.56 3.23
C ALA A 123 16.60 -8.39 4.76
N LEU A 124 16.13 -7.22 5.22
CA LEU A 124 15.85 -6.92 6.63
C LEU A 124 14.34 -6.91 6.94
N GLY A 125 13.52 -7.52 6.08
CA GLY A 125 12.08 -7.71 6.26
C GLY A 125 11.23 -6.47 5.96
N SER A 126 11.75 -5.52 5.18
CA SER A 126 11.01 -4.32 4.74
C SER A 126 10.32 -3.58 5.87
N ARG A 127 10.95 -3.44 7.04
CA ARG A 127 10.35 -2.77 8.21
C ARG A 127 10.16 -1.27 7.96
N ALA A 128 9.00 -0.72 8.33
CA ALA A 128 8.78 0.73 8.29
C ALA A 128 9.78 1.49 9.19
N LEU A 129 10.30 2.60 8.67
CA LEU A 129 11.22 3.52 9.35
C LEU A 129 10.56 4.87 9.67
N GLY A 130 9.24 4.97 9.49
CA GLY A 130 8.45 6.16 9.75
C GLY A 130 6.95 5.85 9.75
N ASP A 131 6.14 6.90 9.86
CA ASP A 131 4.68 6.82 9.92
C ASP A 131 4.04 7.42 8.65
N ALA A 132 3.06 6.72 8.08
CA ALA A 132 2.32 7.22 6.92
C ALA A 132 1.44 8.40 7.32
N LEU A 133 1.31 9.42 6.46
CA LEU A 133 0.52 10.62 6.78
C LEU A 133 -0.95 10.28 7.06
N ILE A 134 -1.50 9.29 6.35
CA ILE A 134 -2.87 8.82 6.59
C ILE A 134 -3.06 8.22 7.98
N ASP A 135 -2.08 7.46 8.47
CA ASP A 135 -2.11 6.87 9.82
C ASP A 135 -1.94 7.96 10.88
N ILE A 136 -1.09 8.97 10.61
CA ILE A 136 -0.93 10.16 11.46
C ILE A 136 -2.27 10.90 11.59
N ARG A 137 -2.89 11.28 10.48
CA ARG A 137 -4.19 11.99 10.47
C ARG A 137 -5.28 11.21 11.21
N LEU A 138 -5.40 9.91 10.95
CA LEU A 138 -6.42 9.08 11.59
C LEU A 138 -6.20 8.93 13.10
N THR A 139 -4.94 8.79 13.52
CA THR A 139 -4.56 8.72 14.93
C THR A 139 -4.83 10.06 15.62
N LEU A 140 -4.41 11.20 15.07
CA LEU A 140 -4.68 12.51 15.66
C LEU A 140 -6.19 12.82 15.75
N LYS A 141 -6.97 12.42 14.74
CA LYS A 141 -8.44 12.53 14.77
C LYS A 141 -9.09 11.64 15.84
N LYS A 142 -8.55 10.44 16.07
CA LYS A 142 -8.99 9.57 17.18
C LYS A 142 -8.64 10.21 18.54
N ALA A 143 -7.47 10.84 18.67
CA ALA A 143 -7.03 11.54 19.89
C ALA A 143 -7.98 12.70 20.25
N GLU A 144 -8.34 13.52 19.24
CA GLU A 144 -9.29 14.62 19.39
C GLU A 144 -10.65 14.11 19.87
N ARG A 145 -11.18 13.06 19.24
CA ARG A 145 -12.46 12.46 19.64
C ARG A 145 -12.46 11.88 21.05
N ALA A 146 -11.30 11.42 21.52
CA ALA A 146 -11.12 10.92 22.88
C ALA A 146 -10.84 12.04 23.90
N GLY A 147 -10.79 13.30 23.48
CA GLY A 147 -10.50 14.44 24.37
C GLY A 147 -9.05 14.54 24.83
N VAL A 148 -8.12 13.79 24.21
CA VAL A 148 -6.69 13.80 24.56
C VAL A 148 -6.01 15.10 24.10
N ILE A 149 -6.44 15.61 22.96
CA ILE A 149 -5.97 16.87 22.37
C ILE A 149 -7.14 17.69 21.86
N GLU A 150 -6.95 19.00 21.81
CA GLU A 150 -7.91 19.91 21.18
C GLU A 150 -7.78 19.91 19.65
N ARG A 151 -8.88 20.32 18.99
CA ARG A 151 -8.94 20.48 17.53
C ARG A 151 -7.81 21.36 16.99
N ARG A 152 -7.46 22.43 17.69
CA ARG A 152 -6.40 23.35 17.27
C ARG A 152 -5.05 22.64 17.19
N LEU A 153 -4.69 21.88 18.23
CA LEU A 153 -3.45 21.11 18.26
C LEU A 153 -3.44 20.02 17.17
N ARG A 154 -4.57 19.34 16.95
CA ARG A 154 -4.71 18.39 15.82
C ARG A 154 -4.40 19.05 14.49
N CYS A 155 -5.01 20.20 14.18
CA CYS A 155 -4.80 20.91 12.92
C CYS A 155 -3.34 21.36 12.74
N ASP A 156 -2.72 21.87 13.80
CA ASP A 156 -1.32 22.29 13.79
C ASP A 156 -0.38 21.11 13.49
N LEU A 157 -0.59 19.96 14.15
CA LEU A 157 0.19 18.74 13.92
C LEU A 157 -0.03 18.13 12.53
N GLU A 158 -1.26 18.14 12.02
CA GLU A 158 -1.55 17.67 10.66
C GLU A 158 -0.87 18.55 9.61
N THR A 159 -0.88 19.87 9.80
CA THR A 159 -0.20 20.83 8.92
C THR A 159 1.29 20.60 8.92
N LEU A 160 1.89 20.43 10.11
CA LEU A 160 3.29 20.10 10.27
C LEU A 160 3.64 18.78 9.56
N ALA A 161 2.82 17.74 9.76
CA ALA A 161 3.04 16.43 9.14
C ALA A 161 2.93 16.46 7.62
N SER A 162 1.98 17.23 7.06
CA SER A 162 1.87 17.40 5.61
C SER A 162 3.02 18.20 5.00
N GLY A 163 3.63 19.11 5.76
CA GLY A 163 4.78 19.90 5.31
C GLY A 163 6.11 19.13 5.28
N LEU A 164 6.19 18.00 5.99
CA LEU A 164 7.39 17.16 6.01
C LEU A 164 7.43 16.23 4.80
N HIS A 165 8.63 15.99 4.27
CA HIS A 165 8.85 14.92 3.29
C HIS A 165 8.57 13.55 3.92
N PHE A 166 8.07 12.57 3.15
CA PHE A 166 7.62 11.28 3.70
C PHE A 166 8.71 10.54 4.48
N SER A 167 9.99 10.68 4.08
CA SER A 167 11.14 10.07 4.76
C SER A 167 11.38 10.61 6.17
N GLU A 168 10.81 11.77 6.49
CA GLU A 168 11.01 12.48 7.76
C GLU A 168 9.85 12.29 8.73
N ARG A 169 8.72 11.75 8.26
CA ARG A 169 7.48 11.68 9.05
C ARG A 169 7.57 10.58 10.11
N SER A 170 7.45 10.99 11.37
CA SER A 170 7.18 10.10 12.49
C SER A 170 6.47 10.86 13.61
N PHE A 171 5.67 10.18 14.43
CA PHE A 171 5.09 10.79 15.62
C PHE A 171 6.15 11.38 16.55
N SER A 172 7.28 10.68 16.72
CA SER A 172 8.40 11.14 17.54
C SER A 172 8.91 12.51 17.08
N ARG A 173 9.11 12.70 15.78
CA ARG A 173 9.60 13.97 15.22
C ARG A 173 8.53 15.07 15.28
N LEU A 174 7.26 14.73 15.01
CA LEU A 174 6.14 15.68 15.11
C LEU A 174 5.94 16.19 16.53
N LEU A 175 5.97 15.30 17.52
CA LEU A 175 5.80 15.67 18.93
C LEU A 175 6.97 16.50 19.45
N LEU A 176 8.19 16.21 19.01
CA LEU A 176 9.37 17.02 19.35
C LEU A 176 9.26 18.43 18.76
N ALA A 177 9.00 18.54 17.46
CA ALA A 177 8.87 19.83 16.78
C ALA A 177 7.69 20.67 17.30
N ALA A 178 6.59 20.01 17.71
CA ALA A 178 5.48 20.71 18.35
C ALA A 178 5.86 21.27 19.73
N ALA A 179 6.62 20.52 20.53
CA ALA A 179 7.08 20.98 21.84
C ALA A 179 8.04 22.19 21.74
N GLU A 180 8.85 22.26 20.68
CA GLU A 180 9.81 23.34 20.44
C GLU A 180 9.16 24.64 19.90
N ASN A 181 8.24 24.52 18.93
CA ASN A 181 7.75 25.68 18.18
C ASN A 181 6.52 26.38 18.79
N LYS A 182 5.72 25.65 19.58
CA LYS A 182 4.54 26.20 20.26
C LYS A 182 4.32 25.45 21.57
N PRO A 183 4.51 26.06 22.74
CA PRO A 183 3.95 25.51 23.95
C PRO A 183 2.42 25.65 23.84
N GLY A 184 1.76 24.68 23.21
CA GLY A 184 0.39 24.36 23.57
C GLY A 184 0.34 24.05 25.07
N PRO A 185 -0.84 23.82 25.67
CA PRO A 185 -0.91 23.40 27.07
C PRO A 185 0.00 22.19 27.24
N ALA A 186 1.11 22.32 27.98
CA ALA A 186 2.21 21.34 27.98
C ALA A 186 1.73 19.90 28.26
N GLY A 187 0.60 19.77 28.97
CA GLY A 187 -0.09 18.52 29.22
C GLY A 187 -0.64 17.80 27.98
N GLN A 188 -1.09 18.50 26.91
CA GLN A 188 -1.66 17.85 25.73
C GLN A 188 -0.62 17.10 24.89
N ILE A 189 0.59 17.65 24.74
CA ILE A 189 1.68 16.96 24.02
C ILE A 189 2.11 15.71 24.78
N GLN A 190 2.23 15.80 26.11
CA GLN A 190 2.57 14.65 26.95
C GLN A 190 1.47 13.59 26.93
N ALA A 191 0.20 14.00 27.04
CA ALA A 191 -0.96 13.11 26.94
C ALA A 191 -1.02 12.43 25.57
N LEU A 192 -0.80 13.16 24.48
CA LEU A 192 -0.74 12.61 23.13
C LEU A 192 0.40 11.62 22.97
N LYS A 193 1.60 11.94 23.48
CA LYS A 193 2.77 11.03 23.46
C LYS A 193 2.48 9.73 24.20
N ALA A 194 1.81 9.78 25.35
CA ALA A 194 1.39 8.60 26.09
C ALA A 194 0.34 7.80 25.31
N TRP A 195 -0.65 8.50 24.74
CA TRP A 195 -1.76 7.90 24.01
C TRP A 195 -1.32 7.22 22.70
N VAL A 196 -0.39 7.80 21.94
CA VAL A 196 0.16 7.19 20.72
C VAL A 196 0.83 5.85 21.05
N LYS A 197 1.53 5.72 22.19
CA LYS A 197 2.17 4.45 22.57
C LYS A 197 1.18 3.30 22.81
N THR A 198 -0.04 3.60 23.25
CA THR A 198 -1.03 2.58 23.61
C THR A 198 -2.14 2.42 22.59
N SER A 199 -2.41 3.46 21.80
CA SER A 199 -3.63 3.58 20.99
C SER A 199 -3.35 3.86 19.51
N ALA A 200 -2.09 4.03 19.10
CA ALA A 200 -1.76 4.14 17.68
C ALA A 200 -2.20 2.86 16.96
N THR A 201 -3.12 3.01 16.02
CA THR A 201 -3.56 1.92 15.15
C THR A 201 -3.19 2.28 13.73
N SER A 202 -2.43 1.40 13.07
CA SER A 202 -2.17 1.55 11.65
C SER A 202 -3.42 1.15 10.86
N ARG A 203 -4.03 2.12 10.19
CA ARG A 203 -5.15 1.84 9.28
C ARG A 203 -4.66 1.05 8.09
N LYS A 204 -3.41 1.26 7.65
CA LYS A 204 -2.78 0.41 6.61
C LYS A 204 -2.84 -1.06 7.02
N ARG A 205 -2.43 -1.38 8.25
CA ARG A 205 -2.48 -2.76 8.78
C ARG A 205 -3.91 -3.31 8.80
N GLU A 206 -4.88 -2.54 9.31
CA GLU A 206 -6.29 -2.96 9.34
C GLU A 206 -6.81 -3.29 7.93
N ASP A 207 -6.56 -2.43 6.95
CA ASP A 207 -7.01 -2.63 5.56
C ASP A 207 -6.37 -3.88 4.93
N ALA A 208 -5.07 -4.10 5.17
CA ALA A 208 -4.36 -5.29 4.69
C ALA A 208 -4.92 -6.58 5.29
N VAL A 209 -5.07 -6.63 6.63
CA VAL A 209 -5.62 -7.80 7.33
C VAL A 209 -7.04 -8.11 6.84
N ASN A 210 -7.88 -7.09 6.67
CA ASN A 210 -9.25 -7.28 6.21
C ASN A 210 -9.29 -7.88 4.79
N LEU A 211 -8.44 -7.42 3.87
CA LEU A 211 -8.36 -7.98 2.52
C LEU A 211 -7.87 -9.45 2.55
N LEU A 212 -6.81 -9.75 3.29
CA LEU A 212 -6.29 -11.11 3.40
C LEU A 212 -7.35 -12.07 3.98
N THR A 213 -8.02 -11.66 5.05
CA THR A 213 -9.10 -12.43 5.69
C THR A 213 -10.28 -12.63 4.73
N TYR A 214 -10.66 -11.60 3.97
CA TYR A 214 -11.69 -11.71 2.95
C TYR A 214 -11.33 -12.78 1.91
N LEU A 215 -10.09 -12.78 1.39
CA LEU A 215 -9.65 -13.71 0.35
C LEU A 215 -9.49 -15.15 0.85
N ALA A 216 -9.20 -15.37 2.14
CA ALA A 216 -9.12 -16.71 2.72
C ALA A 216 -10.44 -17.49 2.58
N GLY A 217 -11.58 -16.80 2.59
CA GLY A 217 -12.91 -17.40 2.39
C GLY A 217 -13.34 -17.55 0.92
N GLN A 218 -12.56 -17.07 -0.05
CA GLN A 218 -13.00 -16.95 -1.45
C GLN A 218 -12.37 -18.00 -2.37
N LYS A 219 -13.19 -18.60 -3.24
CA LYS A 219 -12.72 -19.41 -4.37
C LYS A 219 -12.56 -18.53 -5.60
N ILE A 220 -11.32 -18.24 -5.97
CA ILE A 220 -11.00 -17.35 -7.09
C ILE A 220 -10.96 -18.17 -8.37
N LYS A 221 -11.95 -18.01 -9.25
CA LYS A 221 -12.02 -18.75 -10.53
C LYS A 221 -11.42 -17.93 -11.66
N ILE A 222 -10.36 -18.37 -12.32
CA ILE A 222 -9.83 -17.68 -13.51
C ILE A 222 -10.98 -17.46 -14.52
N PRO A 223 -11.25 -16.21 -14.95
CA PRO A 223 -12.30 -15.96 -15.94
C PRO A 223 -12.03 -16.73 -17.23
N LYS A 224 -13.01 -17.48 -17.74
CA LYS A 224 -12.89 -18.24 -19.01
C LYS A 224 -12.73 -17.35 -20.26
N LYS A 225 -13.00 -16.05 -20.11
CA LYS A 225 -12.87 -15.04 -21.17
C LYS A 225 -12.20 -13.83 -20.54
N GLY A 226 -11.08 -13.38 -21.13
CA GLY A 226 -10.38 -12.18 -20.68
C GLY A 226 -11.31 -10.96 -20.71
N PRO A 227 -11.04 -9.94 -19.88
CA PRO A 227 -11.80 -8.69 -19.96
C PRO A 227 -11.67 -8.11 -21.38
N PRO A 228 -12.67 -7.33 -21.86
CA PRO A 228 -12.68 -6.78 -23.22
C PRO A 228 -11.58 -5.74 -23.48
N LEU A 229 -10.73 -5.43 -22.49
CA LEU A 229 -9.60 -4.52 -22.68
C LEU A 229 -8.54 -5.20 -23.54
N ALA A 230 -8.44 -4.76 -24.80
CA ALA A 230 -7.25 -4.98 -25.59
C ALA A 230 -6.08 -4.24 -24.91
N PHE A 231 -5.19 -4.98 -24.27
CA PHE A 231 -3.95 -4.40 -23.75
C PHE A 231 -3.05 -4.02 -24.94
N GLU A 232 -2.60 -2.77 -24.97
CA GLU A 232 -1.66 -2.27 -25.96
C GLU A 232 -0.29 -2.10 -25.32
N LEU A 233 0.72 -2.78 -25.86
CA LEU A 233 2.10 -2.66 -25.41
C LEU A 233 2.66 -1.32 -25.88
N THR A 234 2.97 -0.44 -24.94
CA THR A 234 3.63 0.84 -25.24
C THR A 234 5.15 0.69 -25.28
N GLU A 235 5.82 1.54 -26.05
CA GLU A 235 7.29 1.55 -26.14
C GLU A 235 7.95 1.76 -24.77
N SER A 236 7.46 2.71 -23.97
CA SER A 236 7.98 2.93 -22.61
C SER A 236 7.89 1.67 -21.76
N PHE A 237 6.76 0.98 -21.78
CA PHE A 237 6.60 -0.24 -20.99
C PHE A 237 7.47 -1.39 -21.52
N SER A 238 7.61 -1.50 -22.84
CA SER A 238 8.53 -2.45 -23.48
C SER A 238 9.97 -2.24 -23.01
N ASN A 239 10.46 -1.00 -23.02
CA ASN A 239 11.82 -0.66 -22.61
C ASN A 239 12.06 -0.97 -21.12
N ASP A 240 11.08 -0.70 -20.26
CA ASP A 240 11.17 -1.08 -18.84
C ASP A 240 11.30 -2.60 -18.70
N MET A 241 10.47 -3.37 -19.41
CA MET A 241 10.52 -4.83 -19.32
C MET A 241 11.78 -5.41 -19.94
N GLU A 242 12.35 -4.80 -20.99
CA GLU A 242 13.66 -5.19 -21.51
C GLU A 242 14.76 -4.97 -20.48
N TYR A 243 14.78 -3.81 -19.80
CA TYR A 243 15.73 -3.53 -18.71
C TYR A 243 15.69 -4.59 -17.60
N TYR A 244 14.50 -5.08 -17.27
CA TYR A 244 14.31 -6.14 -16.26
C TYR A 244 14.39 -7.57 -16.80
N ASN A 245 14.74 -7.77 -18.08
CA ASN A 245 14.78 -9.07 -18.78
C ASN A 245 13.44 -9.83 -18.74
N MET A 246 12.33 -9.09 -18.85
CA MET A 246 10.95 -9.60 -18.80
C MET A 246 10.20 -9.48 -20.14
N ILE A 247 10.85 -9.00 -21.21
CA ILE A 247 10.17 -8.74 -22.50
C ILE A 247 9.55 -10.01 -23.11
N ASP A 248 10.24 -11.14 -23.03
CA ASP A 248 9.75 -12.43 -23.53
C ASP A 248 8.49 -12.89 -22.79
N SER A 249 8.39 -12.56 -21.50
CA SER A 249 7.20 -12.88 -20.71
C SER A 249 5.97 -12.10 -21.18
N LEU A 250 6.15 -10.87 -21.70
CA LEU A 250 5.04 -10.09 -22.27
C LEU A 250 4.52 -10.67 -23.58
N LEU A 251 5.45 -11.17 -24.42
CA LEU A 251 5.18 -11.65 -25.78
C LEU A 251 4.73 -13.11 -25.83
N SER A 252 5.05 -13.90 -24.79
CA SER A 252 4.53 -15.26 -24.66
C SER A 252 3.00 -15.22 -24.57
N LYS A 253 2.32 -15.59 -25.67
CA LYS A 253 0.91 -15.95 -25.60
C LYS A 253 0.86 -17.20 -24.74
N GLY A 254 0.17 -17.13 -23.60
CA GLY A 254 -0.02 -18.29 -22.74
C GLY A 254 -0.47 -19.48 -23.59
N THR A 255 0.38 -20.51 -23.65
CA THR A 255 0.07 -21.82 -24.24
C THR A 255 -1.02 -22.51 -23.47
#